data_AF-A0AAE7L4B6-F1
#
_entry.id   AF-A0AAE7L4B6-F1
#
_cell.length_a   1.000
_cell.length_b   1.000
_cell.length_c   1.000
_cell.angle_alpha   90.00
_cell.angle_beta   90.00
_cell.angle_gamma   90.00
#
_symmetry.space_group_name_H-M   'P 1'
#
loop_
_entity.id
_entity.type
_entity.pdbx_description
1 polymer ?
#
loop_
_entity_poly.entity_id
_entity_poly.type
_entity_poly.pdbx_seq_one_letter_code
_entity_poly.pdbx_strand_id
1 'polypeptide(L)'
;MMKWKTIGALLLLTPLLSGCMTMGLSEKIERSKSANTIDKDSLYAMRASSNGMEKRNTLSLVGDKYTYQITSDGEALADFLAKEDVGNVIDINYLSFYAGLTTFHVNSKHKFSSNGPIEISYIVRDRQLTEKEKQVLIASGFRLYQGDERPELIYRMNYVSGVLQSKSGGKDKVTFLPATINLEKEGSKFSALGLLYPFALVGDVVTAPFQLIGYFIVINNLPAMRY
;
A
#
# COMPACT_ATOMS: atom_id res chain seq x y z
N MET A 1 -0.85 67.54 -1.00
CA MET A 1 -1.73 66.66 -0.18
C MET A 1 -2.14 65.44 -1.00
N MET A 2 -1.26 64.44 -1.08
CA MET A 2 -1.52 63.17 -1.78
C MET A 2 -2.23 62.24 -0.80
N LYS A 3 -3.42 61.81 -1.20
CA LYS A 3 -4.52 61.39 -0.32
C LYS A 3 -4.21 60.08 0.41
N TRP A 4 -4.41 60.04 1.72
CA TRP A 4 -4.41 58.83 2.58
C TRP A 4 -5.22 57.64 1.99
N LYS A 5 -6.18 57.91 1.12
CA LYS A 5 -7.01 56.91 0.41
C LYS A 5 -6.22 56.00 -0.54
N THR A 6 -5.10 56.43 -1.13
CA THR A 6 -4.26 55.55 -1.98
C THR A 6 -3.35 54.63 -1.16
N ILE A 7 -2.94 55.03 0.04
CA ILE A 7 -2.11 54.20 0.94
C ILE A 7 -2.93 53.02 1.50
N GLY A 8 -4.21 53.26 1.82
CA GLY A 8 -5.13 52.20 2.30
C GLY A 8 -5.42 51.13 1.24
N ALA A 9 -5.55 51.51 -0.03
CA ALA A 9 -5.73 50.56 -1.13
C ALA A 9 -4.44 49.74 -1.41
N LEU A 10 -3.26 50.36 -1.27
CA LEU A 10 -1.98 49.67 -1.42
C LEU A 10 -1.73 48.63 -0.32
N LEU A 11 -2.09 48.95 0.92
CA LEU A 11 -1.97 48.05 2.09
C LEU A 11 -2.94 46.85 2.02
N LEU A 12 -4.09 47.00 1.37
CA LEU A 12 -5.05 45.89 1.17
C LEU A 12 -4.69 45.00 -0.02
N LEU A 13 -3.97 45.51 -1.03
CA LEU A 13 -3.52 44.75 -2.19
C LEU A 13 -2.25 43.92 -1.92
N THR A 14 -1.37 44.39 -1.03
CA THR A 14 -0.15 43.65 -0.65
C THR A 14 -0.38 42.21 -0.17
N PRO A 15 -1.33 41.91 0.74
CA PRO A 15 -1.59 40.53 1.14
C PRO A 15 -2.28 39.68 0.05
N LEU A 16 -2.88 40.30 -0.97
CA LEU A 16 -3.52 39.59 -2.09
C LEU A 16 -2.51 39.18 -3.18
N LEU A 17 -1.37 39.87 -3.31
CA LEU A 17 -0.30 39.49 -4.24
C LEU A 17 0.81 38.62 -3.59
N SER A 18 1.04 38.75 -2.29
CA SER A 18 2.18 38.14 -1.59
C SER A 18 1.99 36.66 -1.21
N GLY A 19 1.47 35.83 -2.11
CA GLY A 19 1.17 34.43 -1.79
C GLY A 19 1.44 33.43 -2.90
N CYS A 20 1.96 33.83 -4.07
CA CYS A 20 2.09 32.91 -5.19
C CYS A 20 3.12 31.79 -4.93
N MET A 21 4.27 32.10 -4.32
CA MET A 21 5.28 31.10 -4.00
C MET A 21 4.81 30.20 -2.85
N THR A 22 4.19 30.77 -1.83
CA THR A 22 3.62 30.04 -0.69
C THR A 22 2.47 29.14 -1.12
N MET A 23 1.57 29.61 -1.98
CA MET A 23 0.45 28.83 -2.52
C MET A 23 0.93 27.72 -3.45
N GLY A 24 1.89 28.01 -4.34
CA GLY A 24 2.50 26.99 -5.21
C GLY A 24 3.26 25.92 -4.42
N LEU A 25 3.92 26.30 -3.32
CA LEU A 25 4.55 25.35 -2.40
C LEU A 25 3.48 24.50 -1.67
N SER A 26 2.40 25.12 -1.19
CA SER A 26 1.28 24.43 -0.55
C SER A 26 0.66 23.38 -1.47
N GLU A 27 0.40 23.74 -2.73
CA GLU A 27 -0.15 22.81 -3.71
C GLU A 27 0.80 21.65 -4.01
N LYS A 28 2.11 21.92 -4.13
CA LYS A 28 3.12 20.86 -4.27
C LYS A 28 3.18 19.95 -3.06
N ILE A 29 3.05 20.50 -1.85
CA ILE A 29 3.00 19.73 -0.61
C ILE A 29 1.77 18.82 -0.61
N GLU A 30 0.59 19.36 -0.94
CA GLU A 30 -0.66 18.58 -1.01
C GLU A 30 -0.57 17.45 -2.04
N ARG A 31 -0.09 17.74 -3.25
CA ARG A 31 0.14 16.71 -4.29
C ARG A 31 1.15 15.65 -3.83
N SER A 32 2.20 16.03 -3.10
CA SER A 32 3.18 15.09 -2.58
C SER A 32 2.64 14.20 -1.45
N LYS A 33 1.68 14.71 -0.68
CA LYS A 33 1.00 13.97 0.39
C LYS A 33 -0.09 13.03 -0.13
N SER A 34 -0.69 13.35 -1.27
CA SER A 34 -1.79 12.57 -1.86
C SER A 34 -1.35 11.47 -2.84
N ALA A 35 -0.06 11.43 -3.21
CA ALA A 35 0.44 10.46 -4.17
C ALA A 35 0.68 9.11 -3.50
N ASN A 36 -0.13 8.11 -3.85
CA ASN A 36 0.17 6.72 -3.51
C ASN A 36 1.42 6.28 -4.27
N THR A 37 2.26 5.49 -3.60
CA THR A 37 3.46 4.92 -4.22
C THR A 37 3.20 3.46 -4.54
N ILE A 38 3.61 3.04 -5.74
CA ILE A 38 3.54 1.63 -6.15
C ILE A 38 4.92 1.03 -5.93
N ASP A 39 4.97 0.00 -5.08
CA ASP A 39 6.13 -0.83 -4.85
C ASP A 39 5.80 -2.28 -5.24
N LYS A 40 6.82 -3.11 -5.45
CA LYS A 40 6.65 -4.53 -5.78
C LYS A 40 7.40 -5.38 -4.77
N ASP A 41 6.80 -6.51 -4.40
CA ASP A 41 7.46 -7.54 -3.61
C ASP A 41 7.20 -8.92 -4.23
N SER A 42 8.09 -9.87 -4.00
CA SER A 42 7.95 -11.25 -4.47
C SER A 42 7.76 -12.15 -3.26
N LEU A 43 6.57 -12.73 -3.12
CA LEU A 43 6.24 -13.68 -2.07
C LEU A 43 6.80 -15.05 -2.43
N TYR A 44 7.53 -15.70 -1.53
CA TYR A 44 8.15 -16.99 -1.80
C TYR A 44 7.93 -18.05 -0.70
N ALA A 45 7.39 -17.66 0.45
CA ALA A 45 7.17 -18.60 1.55
C ALA A 45 5.98 -18.24 2.44
N MET A 46 5.56 -19.22 3.23
CA MET A 46 4.55 -19.11 4.27
C MET A 46 5.08 -19.62 5.61
N ARG A 47 4.63 -18.98 6.68
CA ARG A 47 4.95 -19.34 8.07
C ARG A 47 3.67 -19.38 8.88
N ALA A 48 3.59 -20.34 9.80
CA ALA A 48 2.63 -20.29 10.90
C ALA A 48 3.41 -20.01 12.18
N SER A 49 3.00 -18.99 12.93
CA SER A 49 3.57 -18.66 14.24
C SER A 49 2.52 -18.81 15.32
N SER A 50 2.86 -19.50 16.40
CA SER A 50 2.08 -19.46 17.64
C SER A 50 2.61 -18.32 18.49
N ASN A 51 1.88 -17.20 18.56
CA ASN A 51 2.17 -16.20 19.57
C ASN A 51 1.65 -16.76 20.90
N GLY A 52 2.53 -17.11 21.84
CA GLY A 52 2.15 -17.75 23.12
C GLY A 52 1.14 -16.99 24.00
N MET A 53 0.71 -15.78 23.59
CA MET A 53 -0.37 -15.01 24.21
C MET A 53 -1.72 -15.14 23.49
N GLU A 54 -1.75 -15.45 22.19
CA GLU A 54 -2.96 -15.67 21.42
C GLU A 54 -3.21 -17.18 21.29
N LYS A 55 -4.42 -17.65 21.63
CA LYS A 55 -4.79 -19.07 21.50
C LYS A 55 -4.82 -19.59 20.06
N ARG A 56 -4.48 -18.79 19.06
CA ARG A 56 -4.60 -19.10 17.63
C ARG A 56 -3.30 -18.83 16.91
N ASN A 57 -2.95 -19.69 15.95
CA ASN A 57 -1.76 -19.48 15.14
C ASN A 57 -2.00 -18.36 14.13
N THR A 58 -0.95 -17.61 13.85
CA THR A 58 -0.97 -16.54 12.85
C THR A 58 -0.28 -16.99 11.58
N LEU A 59 -0.92 -16.77 10.43
CA LEU A 59 -0.30 -16.98 9.12
C LEU A 59 0.53 -15.76 8.74
N SER A 60 1.72 -15.98 8.20
CA SER A 60 2.53 -14.93 7.58
C SER A 60 2.94 -15.33 6.17
N LEU A 61 2.78 -14.43 5.20
CA LEU A 61 3.38 -14.53 3.88
C LEU A 61 4.75 -13.85 3.91
N VAL A 62 5.74 -14.43 3.25
CA VAL A 62 7.12 -13.97 3.29
C VAL A 62 7.53 -13.51 1.90
N GLY A 63 7.92 -12.25 1.80
CA GLY A 63 8.46 -11.64 0.60
C GLY A 63 9.96 -11.36 0.67
N ASP A 64 10.49 -10.89 -0.44
CA ASP A 64 11.87 -10.43 -0.56
C ASP A 64 12.14 -9.22 0.34
N LYS A 65 11.16 -8.31 0.43
CA LYS A 65 11.26 -7.05 1.19
C LYS A 65 10.51 -7.10 2.51
N TYR A 66 9.33 -7.70 2.54
CA TYR A 66 8.42 -7.62 3.68
C TYR A 66 7.90 -8.97 4.15
N THR A 67 7.48 -9.02 5.41
CA THR A 67 6.65 -10.11 5.96
C THR A 67 5.22 -9.58 6.15
N TYR A 68 4.24 -10.35 5.70
CA TYR A 68 2.82 -10.00 5.72
C TYR A 68 2.13 -10.86 6.77
N GLN A 69 1.98 -10.35 7.98
CA GLN A 69 1.26 -11.04 9.04
C GLN A 69 -0.24 -10.92 8.79
N ILE A 70 -0.88 -12.02 8.42
CA ILE A 70 -2.30 -12.09 8.11
C ILE A 70 -3.10 -12.07 9.42
N THR A 71 -4.08 -11.18 9.51
CA THR A 71 -4.98 -11.03 10.67
C THR A 71 -6.43 -11.38 10.36
N SER A 72 -6.75 -11.75 9.11
CA SER A 72 -8.08 -12.20 8.70
C SER A 72 -8.02 -13.29 7.64
N ASP A 73 -8.95 -14.24 7.66
CA ASP A 73 -9.13 -15.33 6.67
C ASP A 73 -7.97 -16.36 6.60
N GLY A 74 -6.97 -16.26 7.48
CA GLY A 74 -5.75 -17.09 7.46
C GLY A 74 -5.64 -18.11 8.60
N GLU A 75 -6.54 -18.09 9.57
CA GLU A 75 -6.41 -18.82 10.84
C GLU A 75 -6.44 -20.35 10.64
N ALA A 76 -7.40 -20.85 9.84
CA ALA A 76 -7.53 -22.29 9.61
C ALA A 76 -6.29 -22.87 8.92
N LEU A 77 -5.73 -22.12 7.97
CA LEU A 77 -4.49 -22.50 7.31
C LEU A 77 -3.29 -22.38 8.25
N ALA A 78 -3.23 -21.35 9.09
CA ALA A 78 -2.17 -21.23 10.10
C ALA A 78 -2.18 -22.43 11.05
N ASP A 79 -3.35 -22.82 11.55
CA ASP A 79 -3.52 -23.96 12.44
C ASP A 79 -3.17 -25.28 11.75
N PHE A 80 -3.53 -25.44 10.47
CA PHE A 80 -3.11 -26.60 9.68
C PHE A 80 -1.59 -26.68 9.52
N LEU A 81 -0.93 -25.57 9.18
CA LEU A 81 0.53 -25.53 8.99
C LEU A 81 1.32 -25.64 10.30
N ALA A 82 0.73 -25.24 11.42
CA ALA A 82 1.35 -25.32 12.74
C ALA A 82 1.43 -26.75 13.28
N LYS A 83 0.61 -27.68 12.80
CA LYS A 83 0.65 -29.09 13.22
C LYS A 83 2.04 -29.71 12.92
N GLU A 84 2.60 -30.40 13.92
CA GLU A 84 3.92 -31.04 13.78
C GLU A 84 3.91 -32.17 12.76
N ASP A 85 2.80 -32.90 12.67
CA ASP A 85 2.62 -34.07 11.83
C ASP A 85 2.09 -33.77 10.42
N VAL A 86 1.88 -32.49 10.07
CA VAL A 86 1.32 -32.11 8.77
C VAL A 86 2.16 -32.66 7.60
N GLY A 87 3.49 -32.63 7.73
CA GLY A 87 4.42 -33.15 6.71
C GLY A 87 4.41 -34.67 6.57
N ASN A 88 3.83 -35.40 7.53
CA ASN A 88 3.70 -36.86 7.46
C ASN A 88 2.48 -37.30 6.62
N VAL A 89 1.54 -36.38 6.39
CA VAL A 89 0.28 -36.67 5.68
C VAL A 89 0.21 -35.90 4.36
N ILE A 90 0.68 -34.65 4.36
CA ILE A 90 0.66 -33.76 3.21
C ILE A 90 2.10 -33.40 2.87
N ASP A 91 2.49 -33.62 1.63
CA ASP A 91 3.76 -33.10 1.13
C ASP A 91 3.60 -31.62 0.79
N ILE A 92 4.06 -30.78 1.71
CA ILE A 92 3.98 -29.32 1.63
C ILE A 92 4.61 -28.74 0.36
N ASN A 93 5.47 -29.47 -0.35
CA ASN A 93 6.08 -29.01 -1.60
C ASN A 93 5.07 -28.93 -2.77
N TYR A 94 3.91 -29.59 -2.66
CA TYR A 94 2.82 -29.47 -3.62
C TYR A 94 1.93 -28.24 -3.37
N LEU A 95 2.18 -27.48 -2.31
CA LEU A 95 1.52 -26.21 -2.09
C LEU A 95 2.14 -25.15 -2.99
N SER A 96 1.27 -24.46 -3.70
CA SER A 96 1.61 -23.33 -4.56
C SER A 96 0.77 -22.13 -4.15
N PHE A 97 1.33 -20.95 -4.33
CA PHE A 97 0.67 -19.69 -4.01
C PHE A 97 0.31 -18.96 -5.29
N TYR A 98 -0.93 -18.50 -5.36
CA TYR A 98 -1.43 -17.70 -6.46
C TYR A 98 -2.11 -16.46 -5.92
N ALA A 99 -1.64 -15.29 -6.36
CA ALA A 99 -2.20 -14.00 -6.00
C ALA A 99 -2.67 -13.18 -7.21
N GLY A 100 -2.87 -13.81 -8.38
CA GLY A 100 -3.37 -13.14 -9.59
C GLY A 100 -2.78 -11.75 -9.83
N LEU A 101 -3.65 -10.78 -10.16
CA LEU A 101 -3.31 -9.35 -10.27
C LEU A 101 -3.60 -8.57 -8.97
N THR A 102 -3.56 -9.25 -7.82
CA THR A 102 -3.95 -8.67 -6.54
C THR A 102 -2.96 -7.58 -6.12
N THR A 103 -3.50 -6.43 -5.73
CA THR A 103 -2.76 -5.31 -5.15
C THR A 103 -3.06 -5.26 -3.65
N PHE A 104 -2.02 -5.06 -2.86
CA PHE A 104 -2.15 -4.82 -1.43
C PHE A 104 -2.09 -3.33 -1.18
N HIS A 105 -3.18 -2.78 -0.68
CA HIS A 105 -3.23 -1.40 -0.23
C HIS A 105 -2.65 -1.33 1.18
N VAL A 106 -1.61 -0.52 1.38
CA VAL A 106 -0.90 -0.38 2.65
C VAL A 106 -1.10 1.04 3.17
N ASN A 107 -1.64 1.18 4.37
CA ASN A 107 -1.84 2.48 4.97
C ASN A 107 -0.58 3.00 5.69
N SER A 108 -0.64 4.26 6.10
CA SER A 108 0.42 4.93 6.88
C SER A 108 0.80 4.25 8.21
N LYS A 109 0.01 3.30 8.72
CA LYS A 109 0.30 2.50 9.92
C LYS A 109 0.79 1.08 9.59
N HIS A 110 1.24 0.85 8.36
CA HIS A 110 1.66 -0.45 7.85
C HIS A 110 0.60 -1.54 7.92
N LYS A 111 -0.69 -1.20 8.01
CA LYS A 111 -1.75 -2.19 7.83
C LYS A 111 -2.04 -2.35 6.35
N PHE A 112 -2.24 -3.58 5.90
CA PHE A 112 -2.56 -3.85 4.52
C PHE A 112 -3.91 -4.55 4.35
N SER A 113 -4.49 -4.40 3.18
CA SER A 113 -5.66 -5.16 2.71
C SER A 113 -5.51 -5.49 1.23
N SER A 114 -5.87 -6.71 0.82
CA SER A 114 -5.92 -7.11 -0.58
C SER A 114 -7.19 -6.60 -1.25
N ASN A 115 -7.10 -6.23 -2.53
CA ASN A 115 -8.25 -5.88 -3.37
C ASN A 115 -8.88 -7.09 -4.08
N GLY A 116 -8.30 -8.27 -3.88
CA GLY A 116 -8.67 -9.51 -4.56
C GLY A 116 -8.33 -10.73 -3.70
N PRO A 117 -8.82 -11.90 -4.13
CA PRO A 117 -8.56 -13.14 -3.42
C PRO A 117 -7.09 -13.55 -3.54
N ILE A 118 -6.66 -14.32 -2.55
CA ILE A 118 -5.39 -15.03 -2.55
C ILE A 118 -5.71 -16.51 -2.45
N GLU A 119 -5.03 -17.31 -3.26
CA GLU A 119 -5.27 -18.74 -3.37
C GLU A 119 -4.00 -19.51 -3.05
N ILE A 120 -4.20 -20.61 -2.35
CA ILE A 120 -3.17 -21.60 -2.11
C ILE A 120 -3.69 -22.91 -2.64
N SER A 121 -2.94 -23.46 -3.59
CA SER A 121 -3.32 -24.62 -4.35
C SER A 121 -2.43 -25.78 -4.00
N TYR A 122 -3.04 -26.93 -3.68
CA TYR A 122 -2.36 -28.20 -3.54
C TYR A 122 -2.50 -29.02 -4.82
N ILE A 123 -1.42 -29.13 -5.59
CA ILE A 123 -1.41 -29.77 -6.91
C ILE A 123 -0.37 -30.88 -6.95
N VAL A 124 -0.82 -32.13 -7.05
CA VAL A 124 0.05 -33.30 -7.21
C VAL A 124 0.15 -33.66 -8.70
N ARG A 125 1.37 -33.57 -9.26
CA ARG A 125 1.62 -33.71 -10.72
C ARG A 125 2.17 -35.06 -11.14
N ASP A 126 2.55 -35.92 -10.22
CA ASP A 126 3.21 -37.19 -10.48
C ASP A 126 2.32 -38.39 -10.08
N ARG A 127 1.29 -38.17 -9.27
CA ARG A 127 0.33 -39.20 -8.84
C ARG A 127 -1.06 -38.63 -8.58
N GLN A 128 -2.02 -39.53 -8.34
CA GLN A 128 -3.33 -39.14 -7.84
C GLN A 128 -3.27 -38.77 -6.35
N LEU A 129 -4.16 -37.87 -5.94
CA LEU A 129 -4.38 -37.58 -4.53
C LEU A 129 -5.00 -38.78 -3.82
N THR A 130 -4.41 -39.14 -2.69
CA THR A 130 -4.97 -40.15 -1.79
C THR A 130 -6.20 -39.61 -1.07
N GLU A 131 -7.11 -40.50 -0.66
CA GLU A 131 -8.30 -40.10 0.11
C GLU A 131 -7.93 -39.46 1.45
N LYS A 132 -6.83 -39.90 2.08
CA LYS A 132 -6.34 -39.30 3.33
C LYS A 132 -5.91 -37.84 3.11
N GLU A 133 -5.18 -37.54 2.04
CA GLU A 133 -4.80 -36.17 1.70
C GLU A 133 -6.03 -35.29 1.46
N LYS A 134 -7.00 -35.77 0.67
CA LYS A 134 -8.25 -35.05 0.40
C LYS A 134 -8.99 -34.73 1.70
N GLN A 135 -9.16 -35.72 2.58
CA GLN A 135 -9.87 -35.54 3.85
C GLN A 135 -9.18 -34.51 4.75
N VAL A 136 -7.86 -34.58 4.90
CA VAL A 136 -7.11 -33.64 5.74
C VAL A 136 -7.15 -32.22 5.19
N LEU A 137 -6.99 -32.05 3.87
CA LEU A 137 -7.04 -30.74 3.23
C LEU A 137 -8.45 -30.13 3.29
N ILE A 138 -9.49 -30.91 2.99
CA ILE A 138 -10.89 -30.46 3.07
C ILE A 138 -11.26 -30.07 4.49
N ALA A 139 -10.89 -30.88 5.49
CA ALA A 139 -11.11 -30.56 6.90
C ALA A 139 -10.37 -29.29 7.35
N SER A 140 -9.30 -28.91 6.65
CA SER A 140 -8.52 -27.71 6.89
C SER A 140 -9.00 -26.49 6.09
N GLY A 141 -10.10 -26.63 5.33
CA GLY A 141 -10.75 -25.54 4.59
C GLY A 141 -10.47 -25.49 3.09
N PHE A 142 -9.66 -26.41 2.55
CA PHE A 142 -9.47 -26.50 1.10
C PHE A 142 -10.73 -27.01 0.42
N ARG A 143 -10.99 -26.53 -0.81
CA ARG A 143 -12.11 -26.98 -1.64
C ARG A 143 -11.59 -27.71 -2.86
N LEU A 144 -12.23 -28.85 -3.16
CA LEU A 144 -11.93 -29.61 -4.35
C LEU A 144 -12.44 -28.84 -5.58
N TYR A 145 -11.54 -28.56 -6.51
CA TYR A 145 -11.83 -28.05 -7.82
C TYR A 145 -11.55 -29.17 -8.84
N GLN A 146 -12.58 -29.58 -9.57
CA GLN A 146 -12.45 -30.57 -10.63
C GLN A 146 -12.14 -29.84 -11.93
N GLY A 147 -10.85 -29.73 -12.27
CA GLY A 147 -10.43 -29.34 -13.61
C GLY A 147 -10.44 -30.53 -14.57
N ASP A 148 -10.37 -30.26 -15.87
CA ASP A 148 -10.52 -31.26 -16.95
C ASP A 148 -9.50 -32.41 -16.89
N GLU A 149 -8.32 -32.20 -16.31
CA GLU A 149 -7.26 -33.22 -16.32
C GLU A 149 -6.88 -33.76 -14.93
N ARG A 150 -6.98 -32.97 -13.85
CA ARG A 150 -6.65 -33.40 -12.47
C ARG A 150 -7.41 -32.62 -11.39
N PRO A 151 -7.79 -33.29 -10.28
CA PRO A 151 -8.36 -32.61 -9.11
C PRO A 151 -7.31 -31.73 -8.43
N GLU A 152 -7.67 -30.47 -8.21
CA GLU A 152 -6.91 -29.48 -7.45
C GLU A 152 -7.64 -29.18 -6.14
N LEU A 153 -6.91 -28.95 -5.05
CA LEU A 153 -7.50 -28.44 -3.81
C LEU A 153 -7.04 -27.02 -3.58
N ILE A 154 -8.00 -26.10 -3.46
CA ILE A 154 -7.75 -24.66 -3.36
C ILE A 154 -8.25 -24.15 -2.00
N TYR A 155 -7.36 -23.51 -1.26
CA TYR A 155 -7.70 -22.67 -0.12
C TYR A 155 -7.76 -21.22 -0.60
N ARG A 156 -8.96 -20.61 -0.58
CA ARG A 156 -9.20 -19.24 -1.05
C ARG A 156 -9.46 -18.32 0.13
N MET A 157 -8.65 -17.28 0.25
CA MET A 157 -8.86 -16.15 1.16
C MET A 157 -9.42 -14.98 0.36
N ASN A 158 -10.60 -14.46 0.72
CA ASN A 158 -11.27 -13.44 -0.11
C ASN A 158 -10.92 -12.02 0.33
N TYR A 159 -10.74 -11.81 1.64
CA TYR A 159 -10.50 -10.49 2.22
C TYR A 159 -9.30 -10.54 3.14
N VAL A 160 -8.11 -10.62 2.55
CA VAL A 160 -6.86 -10.72 3.31
C VAL A 160 -6.50 -9.35 3.82
N SER A 161 -6.38 -9.23 5.14
CA SER A 161 -5.87 -8.03 5.79
C SER A 161 -4.83 -8.41 6.82
N GLY A 162 -3.97 -7.47 7.17
CA GLY A 162 -2.88 -7.76 8.05
C GLY A 162 -1.99 -6.59 8.36
N VAL A 163 -0.84 -6.91 8.94
CA VAL A 163 0.22 -5.97 9.26
C VAL A 163 1.45 -6.30 8.42
N LEU A 164 1.94 -5.29 7.72
CA LEU A 164 3.19 -5.32 6.97
C LEU A 164 4.35 -5.06 7.95
N GLN A 165 5.32 -5.96 7.95
CA GLN A 165 6.53 -5.83 8.76
C GLN A 165 7.76 -5.87 7.86
N SER A 166 8.84 -5.23 8.29
CA SER A 166 10.15 -5.45 7.68
C SER A 166 10.48 -6.94 7.71
N LYS A 167 11.16 -7.43 6.67
CA LYS A 167 11.55 -8.84 6.59
C LYS A 167 12.25 -9.28 7.87
N SER A 168 11.62 -10.23 8.56
CA SER A 168 12.13 -10.84 9.77
C SER A 168 12.68 -12.23 9.47
N GLY A 169 13.79 -12.59 10.14
CA GLY A 169 14.30 -13.95 10.14
C GLY A 169 13.31 -14.91 10.81
N GLY A 170 13.26 -16.15 10.34
CA GLY A 170 12.37 -17.18 10.87
C GLY A 170 12.45 -18.44 10.02
N LYS A 171 12.03 -19.57 10.57
CA LYS A 171 11.97 -20.83 9.82
C LYS A 171 10.69 -20.85 8.98
N ASP A 172 10.86 -20.84 7.66
CA ASP A 172 9.75 -20.97 6.72
C ASP A 172 9.16 -22.39 6.81
N LYS A 173 7.83 -22.49 6.84
CA LYS A 173 7.14 -23.79 6.91
C LYS A 173 6.89 -24.35 5.52
N VAL A 174 6.59 -23.47 4.56
CA VAL A 174 6.35 -23.80 3.15
C VAL A 174 7.09 -22.80 2.29
N THR A 175 7.79 -23.28 1.27
CA THR A 175 8.43 -22.48 0.22
C THR A 175 7.81 -22.82 -1.12
N PHE A 176 7.55 -21.81 -1.94
CA PHE A 176 6.91 -21.95 -3.25
C PHE A 176 7.61 -21.07 -4.29
N LEU A 177 7.25 -21.25 -5.56
CA LEU A 177 7.75 -20.41 -6.64
C LEU A 177 7.36 -18.94 -6.40
N PRO A 178 8.31 -18.00 -6.47
CA PRO A 178 8.03 -16.60 -6.16
C PRO A 178 6.86 -16.02 -6.95
N ALA A 179 5.93 -15.38 -6.26
CA ALA A 179 4.78 -14.69 -6.82
C ALA A 179 4.89 -13.19 -6.56
N THR A 180 4.92 -12.40 -7.63
CA THR A 180 5.01 -10.93 -7.52
C THR A 180 3.66 -10.33 -7.17
N ILE A 181 3.66 -9.44 -6.18
CA ILE A 181 2.51 -8.61 -5.79
C ILE A 181 2.84 -7.13 -5.91
N ASN A 182 1.81 -6.32 -6.18
CA ASN A 182 1.92 -4.87 -6.13
C ASN A 182 1.50 -4.38 -4.74
N LEU A 183 2.25 -3.43 -4.21
CA LEU A 183 1.97 -2.72 -2.97
C LEU A 183 1.63 -1.28 -3.32
N GLU A 184 0.40 -0.88 -3.08
CA GLU A 184 0.00 0.51 -3.15
C GLU A 184 0.08 1.11 -1.75
N LYS A 185 1.14 1.86 -1.48
CA LYS A 185 1.37 2.48 -0.17
C LYS A 185 0.78 3.88 -0.18
N GLU A 186 -0.07 4.17 0.81
CA GLU A 186 -0.57 5.52 1.06
C GLU A 186 0.60 6.50 1.15
N GLY A 187 0.44 7.64 0.46
CA GLY A 187 1.39 8.74 0.53
C GLY A 187 1.68 9.18 1.97
N SER A 188 2.91 9.60 2.21
CA SER A 188 3.29 10.16 3.50
C SER A 188 2.46 11.41 3.80
N LYS A 189 1.86 11.47 4.99
CA LYS A 189 1.22 12.72 5.49
C LYS A 189 2.22 13.84 5.73
N PHE A 190 3.51 13.52 5.75
CA PHE A 190 4.61 14.46 5.92
C PHE A 190 5.31 14.72 4.58
N SER A 191 5.51 16.00 4.25
CA SER A 191 6.31 16.43 3.11
C SER A 191 7.43 17.33 3.61
N ALA A 192 8.68 16.93 3.33
CA ALA A 192 9.86 17.72 3.68
C ALA A 192 9.87 19.11 3.01
N LEU A 193 9.10 19.28 1.93
CA LEU A 193 8.86 20.58 1.28
C LEU A 193 8.21 21.59 2.24
N GLY A 194 7.52 21.14 3.30
CA GLY A 194 7.00 22.02 4.34
C GLY A 194 8.09 22.81 5.09
N LEU A 195 9.34 22.33 5.09
CA LEU A 195 10.47 23.08 5.66
C LEU A 195 10.82 24.34 4.84
N LEU A 196 10.30 24.45 3.61
CA LEU A 196 10.53 25.59 2.73
C LEU A 196 9.51 26.72 2.93
N TYR A 197 8.47 26.54 3.76
CA TYR A 197 7.46 27.58 4.01
C TYR A 197 8.06 28.94 4.45
N PRO A 198 9.02 29.00 5.39
CA PRO A 198 9.62 30.28 5.79
C PRO A 198 10.34 30.99 4.62
N PHE A 199 10.99 30.22 3.74
CA PHE A 199 11.69 30.77 2.58
C PHE A 199 10.72 31.24 1.49
N ALA A 200 9.62 30.51 1.27
CA ALA A 200 8.57 30.91 0.35
C ALA A 200 7.88 32.20 0.80
N LEU A 201 7.62 32.34 2.10
CA LEU A 201 7.04 33.55 2.69
C LEU A 201 7.97 34.77 2.52
N VAL A 202 9.28 34.59 2.76
CA VAL A 202 10.27 35.65 2.49
C VAL A 202 10.33 35.98 1.00
N GLY A 203 10.32 34.97 0.12
CA GLY A 203 10.28 35.15 -1.32
C GLY A 203 9.07 35.97 -1.78
N ASP A 204 7.89 35.66 -1.27
CA ASP A 204 6.67 36.42 -1.54
C ASP A 204 6.77 37.88 -1.03
N VAL A 205 7.33 38.12 0.16
CA VAL A 205 7.54 39.48 0.70
C VAL A 205 8.53 40.28 -0.14
N VAL A 206 9.64 39.67 -0.57
CA VAL A 206 10.69 40.35 -1.37
C VAL A 206 10.22 40.62 -2.80
N THR A 207 9.39 39.74 -3.36
CA THR A 207 8.91 39.87 -4.74
C THR A 207 7.64 40.71 -4.86
N ALA A 208 6.89 40.92 -3.78
CA ALA A 208 5.66 41.71 -3.77
C ALA A 208 5.80 43.12 -4.39
N PRO A 209 6.86 43.91 -4.13
CA PRO A 209 7.05 45.23 -4.78
C PRO A 209 7.17 45.13 -6.31
N PHE A 210 7.86 44.11 -6.83
CA PHE A 210 8.04 43.91 -8.26
C PHE A 210 6.75 43.41 -8.92
N GLN A 211 5.99 42.54 -8.24
CA GLN A 211 4.68 42.08 -8.69
C GLN A 211 3.67 43.23 -8.78
N LEU A 212 3.70 44.15 -7.80
CA LEU A 212 2.89 45.37 -7.82
C LEU A 212 3.21 46.24 -9.04
N ILE A 213 4.50 46.48 -9.33
CA ILE A 213 4.93 47.26 -10.50
C ILE A 213 4.49 46.57 -11.80
N GLY A 214 4.69 45.26 -11.91
CA GLY A 214 4.24 44.47 -13.07
C GLY A 214 2.73 44.58 -13.28
N TYR A 215 1.94 44.48 -12.22
CA TYR A 215 0.48 44.64 -12.28
C TYR A 215 0.07 46.03 -12.77
N PHE A 216 0.73 47.10 -12.29
CA PHE A 216 0.50 48.46 -12.76
C PHE A 216 0.86 48.64 -14.24
N ILE A 217 1.94 48.01 -14.72
CA ILE A 217 2.32 48.05 -16.13
C ILE A 217 1.29 47.32 -16.99
N VAL A 218 0.82 46.14 -16.57
CA VAL A 218 -0.17 45.34 -17.31
C VAL A 218 -1.52 46.06 -17.36
N ILE A 219 -2.02 46.58 -16.23
CA ILE A 219 -3.32 47.28 -16.19
C ILE A 219 -3.32 48.54 -17.05
N ASN A 220 -2.24 49.32 -17.02
CA ASN A 220 -2.17 50.56 -17.79
C ASN A 220 -1.90 50.34 -19.29
N ASN A 221 -1.53 49.12 -19.69
CA ASN A 221 -1.33 48.75 -21.09
C ASN A 221 -2.42 47.80 -21.63
N LEU A 222 -3.47 47.50 -20.86
CA LEU A 222 -4.64 46.84 -21.41
C LEU A 222 -5.33 47.81 -22.38
N PRO A 223 -5.46 47.46 -23.68
CA PRO A 223 -6.17 48.32 -24.61
C PRO A 223 -7.59 48.51 -24.10
N ALA A 224 -8.06 49.75 -24.05
CA ALA A 224 -9.44 50.06 -23.70
C ALA A 224 -10.34 49.26 -24.64
N MET A 225 -11.00 48.22 -24.13
CA MET A 225 -12.07 47.55 -24.87
C MET A 225 -13.19 48.59 -25.03
N ARG A 226 -13.18 49.26 -26.20
CA ARG A 226 -14.28 50.09 -26.66
C ARG A 226 -15.47 49.16 -26.89
N TYR A 227 -16.43 49.21 -25.96
CA TYR A 227 -17.81 48.82 -26.24
C TYR A 227 -18.43 49.80 -27.24
#